data_AF-A0A957FX73-F1
#
_entry.id   AF-A0A957FX73-F1
#
_cell.length_a   1.000
_cell.length_b   1.000
_cell.length_c   1.000
_cell.angle_alpha   90.00
_cell.angle_beta   90.00
_cell.angle_gamma   90.00
#
_symmetry.space_group_name_H-M   'P 1'
#
loop_
_entity.id
_entity.type
_entity.pdbx_description
1 polymer ?
#
loop_
_entity_poly.entity_id
_entity_poly.type
_entity_poly.pdbx_seq_one_letter_code
_entity_poly.pdbx_strand_id
1 'polypeptide(L)'
;LAVGSNHVIAVVNVAFEIYDKTGTSVIGPLTFSSFFTGVSGCTGVFDPNALYDEEAGRYILGIDADGANYCVAVSATSDPTGVWYRYAFAAATPSANFFDYPHAGVGDNALYMGGNMFNCAPSCSFIESRIWAYDKAAMYSGNSASFVTASLGTSGFTPQPLNLHGFDQGTWPSTNTHLFMAGLNADNVRLFSWTNALTGGSPGLVTTYNLQTITGVSSSEPLSFPQSGTGGDLQGNDSRPQDFEYRNGYGWVTQAIGCNPGSGTVNCVRWAQINLSSLAVADSGVYGSNGTYRSFPDLAVNHCDDMAVGYTKSSSSMFPGIWVTGRESSDSAGTLQAETQLKAGEITYTAFAGAPHRWGDYTEMTIAPDGLTFWYLGEYSKVTGSSSGRWGTYIGSYTFPSCATQPTATPTTTATSTATPTKTPTSTSTATSTATATNTATATKTPTPTNTPVGPTATNTATATASNTPVGPTATNTATATPSSTPVGPTPTASATPTIIYDNFVYIPLIKH
;
A
#
# COMPACT_ATOMS: atom_id res chain seq x y z
N LEU A 1 10.03 1.68 -2.51
CA LEU A 1 10.80 2.77 -1.81
C LEU A 1 10.56 2.58 -0.32
N ALA A 2 11.56 2.64 0.57
CA ALA A 2 11.30 2.53 2.01
C ALA A 2 11.46 3.85 2.75
N VAL A 3 10.52 4.17 3.64
CA VAL A 3 10.48 5.46 4.35
C VAL A 3 10.23 5.21 5.84
N GLY A 4 11.26 5.40 6.66
CA GLY A 4 11.13 5.37 8.12
C GLY A 4 11.13 6.77 8.73
N SER A 5 11.34 6.88 10.04
CA SER A 5 11.26 8.18 10.73
C SER A 5 12.37 9.15 10.32
N ASN A 6 13.59 8.65 10.11
CA ASN A 6 14.78 9.50 9.88
C ASN A 6 15.45 9.31 8.52
N HIS A 7 15.16 8.22 7.82
CA HIS A 7 15.83 7.88 6.56
C HIS A 7 14.86 7.41 5.48
N VAL A 8 15.32 7.52 4.24
CA VAL A 8 14.63 7.08 3.03
C VAL A 8 15.58 6.20 2.24
N ILE A 9 15.13 5.03 1.81
CA ILE A 9 15.91 4.11 0.97
C ILE A 9 15.27 4.01 -0.40
N ALA A 10 15.96 4.55 -1.39
CA ALA A 10 15.61 4.42 -2.80
C ALA A 10 16.21 3.13 -3.34
N VAL A 11 15.43 2.33 -4.06
CA VAL A 11 15.91 1.12 -4.75
C VAL A 11 15.63 1.22 -6.23
N VAL A 12 16.53 0.66 -7.02
CA VAL A 12 16.41 0.43 -8.46
C VAL A 12 17.01 -0.92 -8.77
N ASN A 13 16.67 -1.53 -9.91
CA ASN A 13 17.03 -2.89 -10.32
C ASN A 13 18.07 -3.67 -9.47
N VAL A 14 19.31 -3.19 -9.40
CA VAL A 14 20.40 -3.89 -8.71
C VAL A 14 21.11 -3.07 -7.64
N ALA A 15 20.58 -1.90 -7.24
CA ALA A 15 21.16 -1.10 -6.16
C ALA A 15 20.16 -0.29 -5.36
N PHE A 16 20.67 0.25 -4.28
CA PHE A 16 19.95 1.16 -3.42
C PHE A 16 20.85 2.29 -2.91
N GLU A 17 20.22 3.34 -2.41
CA GLU A 17 20.87 4.46 -1.75
C GLU A 17 20.02 4.92 -0.57
N ILE A 18 20.69 5.32 0.51
CA ILE A 18 20.07 5.74 1.77
C ILE A 18 20.30 7.24 1.93
N TYR A 19 19.22 7.97 2.19
CA TYR A 19 19.21 9.40 2.44
C TYR A 19 18.66 9.70 3.83
N ASP A 20 19.08 10.82 4.40
CA ASP A 20 18.31 11.44 5.48
C ASP A 20 17.03 12.12 4.93
N LYS A 21 16.15 12.58 5.83
CA LYS A 21 14.89 13.27 5.48
C LYS A 21 15.07 14.68 4.88
N THR A 22 16.30 15.18 4.81
CA THR A 22 16.63 16.46 4.16
C THR A 22 17.18 16.25 2.74
N GLY A 23 17.46 15.00 2.37
CA GLY A 23 17.94 14.63 1.04
C GLY A 23 19.44 14.43 0.93
N THR A 24 20.14 14.48 2.05
CA THR A 24 21.57 14.21 2.05
C THR A 24 21.76 12.70 1.93
N SER A 25 22.50 12.27 0.89
CA SER A 25 22.95 10.89 0.78
C SER A 25 23.84 10.56 1.97
N VAL A 26 23.47 9.53 2.74
CA VAL A 26 24.23 9.06 3.90
C VAL A 26 25.00 7.78 3.57
N ILE A 27 24.44 6.90 2.72
CA ILE A 27 25.09 5.67 2.25
C ILE A 27 24.71 5.42 0.79
N GLY A 28 25.71 5.17 -0.04
CA GLY A 28 25.54 4.60 -1.38
C GLY A 28 25.98 5.53 -2.51
N PRO A 29 25.59 5.20 -3.77
CA PRO A 29 24.80 4.01 -4.13
C PRO A 29 25.58 2.70 -3.86
N LEU A 30 24.88 1.67 -3.36
CA LEU A 30 25.42 0.33 -3.11
C LEU A 30 24.69 -0.70 -3.98
N THR A 31 25.44 -1.61 -4.61
CA THR A 31 24.80 -2.72 -5.35
C THR A 31 24.34 -3.81 -4.39
N PHE A 32 23.19 -4.42 -4.68
CA PHE A 32 22.70 -5.56 -3.91
C PHE A 32 23.67 -6.75 -3.95
N SER A 33 24.39 -6.94 -5.07
CA SER A 33 25.46 -7.95 -5.16
C SER A 33 26.57 -7.72 -4.12
N SER A 34 27.01 -6.46 -3.94
CA SER A 34 27.99 -6.13 -2.89
C SER A 34 27.38 -6.27 -1.48
N PHE A 35 26.12 -5.87 -1.31
CA PHE A 35 25.44 -5.90 -0.03
C PHE A 35 25.16 -7.31 0.49
N PHE A 36 24.84 -8.27 -0.40
CA PHE A 36 24.63 -9.68 -0.07
C PHE A 36 25.90 -10.53 -0.18
N THR A 37 27.09 -9.93 -0.33
CA THR A 37 28.34 -10.68 -0.36
C THR A 37 28.48 -11.57 0.88
N GLY A 38 28.80 -12.85 0.65
CA GLY A 38 28.92 -13.89 1.68
C GLY A 38 27.63 -14.64 2.00
N VAL A 39 26.49 -14.28 1.38
CA VAL A 39 25.21 -14.99 1.53
C VAL A 39 25.04 -15.96 0.35
N SER A 40 25.12 -17.26 0.62
CA SER A 40 24.95 -18.29 -0.42
C SER A 40 23.56 -18.21 -1.05
N GLY A 41 23.50 -18.23 -2.39
CA GLY A 41 22.25 -18.15 -3.15
C GLY A 41 21.83 -16.74 -3.57
N CYS A 42 22.50 -15.69 -3.08
CA CYS A 42 22.25 -14.30 -3.46
C CYS A 42 23.22 -13.81 -4.54
N THR A 43 23.17 -14.44 -5.70
CA THR A 43 23.93 -14.08 -6.90
C THR A 43 22.98 -13.70 -8.04
N GLY A 44 23.47 -12.94 -9.02
CA GLY A 44 22.65 -12.56 -10.19
C GLY A 44 21.36 -11.83 -9.80
N VAL A 45 21.49 -10.87 -8.89
CA VAL A 45 20.33 -10.24 -8.23
C VAL A 45 19.70 -9.11 -9.05
N PHE A 46 18.37 -9.01 -9.02
CA PHE A 46 17.55 -8.03 -9.74
C PHE A 46 16.14 -7.91 -9.11
N ASP A 47 15.33 -6.95 -9.58
CA ASP A 47 13.94 -6.73 -9.14
C ASP A 47 13.78 -6.60 -7.61
N PRO A 48 14.20 -5.46 -7.02
CA PRO A 48 14.20 -5.27 -5.59
C PRO A 48 12.87 -4.72 -5.06
N ASN A 49 12.59 -5.00 -3.80
CA ASN A 49 11.57 -4.34 -3.00
C ASN A 49 12.21 -3.62 -1.81
N ALA A 50 11.57 -2.55 -1.33
CA ALA A 50 12.00 -1.84 -0.14
C ALA A 50 10.80 -1.41 0.68
N LEU A 51 10.77 -1.84 1.96
CA LEU A 51 9.66 -1.59 2.88
C LEU A 51 10.17 -1.03 4.21
N TYR A 52 9.25 -0.45 4.98
CA TYR A 52 9.47 -0.08 6.37
C TYR A 52 8.36 -0.67 7.24
N ASP A 53 8.74 -1.45 8.25
CA ASP A 53 7.82 -1.95 9.27
C ASP A 53 7.74 -0.90 10.40
N GLU A 54 6.59 -0.21 10.46
CA GLU A 54 6.31 0.84 11.44
C GLU A 54 6.29 0.31 12.88
N GLU A 55 5.73 -0.89 13.09
CA GLU A 55 5.63 -1.54 14.40
C GLU A 55 7.01 -1.84 14.97
N ALA A 56 7.86 -2.48 14.16
CA ALA A 56 9.17 -2.92 14.61
C ALA A 56 10.23 -1.82 14.50
N GLY A 57 9.98 -0.78 13.71
CA GLY A 57 10.97 0.22 13.32
C GLY A 57 12.11 -0.42 12.55
N ARG A 58 11.80 -1.08 11.42
CA ARG A 58 12.77 -1.88 10.64
C ARG A 58 12.64 -1.57 9.16
N TYR A 59 13.79 -1.43 8.49
CA TYR A 59 13.85 -1.39 7.04
C TYR A 59 14.04 -2.81 6.51
N ILE A 60 13.34 -3.13 5.42
CA ILE A 60 13.40 -4.43 4.77
C ILE A 60 13.76 -4.20 3.31
N LEU A 61 14.79 -4.88 2.82
CA LEU A 61 15.16 -4.90 1.41
C LEU A 61 15.09 -6.34 0.93
N GLY A 62 14.25 -6.58 -0.08
CA GLY A 62 14.13 -7.87 -0.75
C GLY A 62 14.64 -7.77 -2.19
N ILE A 63 15.17 -8.86 -2.74
CA ILE A 63 15.61 -8.90 -4.14
C ILE A 63 15.59 -10.33 -4.68
N ASP A 64 15.20 -10.49 -5.95
CA ASP A 64 15.34 -11.76 -6.67
C ASP A 64 16.85 -12.10 -6.85
N ALA A 65 17.16 -13.38 -6.93
CA ALA A 65 18.48 -13.91 -7.27
C ALA A 65 18.35 -15.06 -8.29
N ASP A 66 18.70 -14.77 -9.55
CA ASP A 66 18.69 -15.69 -10.69
C ASP A 66 17.34 -16.43 -10.92
N GLY A 67 16.23 -15.86 -10.45
CA GLY A 67 14.90 -16.49 -10.46
C GLY A 67 14.82 -17.75 -9.60
N ALA A 68 15.77 -17.96 -8.69
CA ALA A 68 15.91 -19.17 -7.89
C ALA A 68 15.68 -18.92 -6.40
N ASN A 69 16.21 -17.81 -5.88
CA ASN A 69 16.06 -17.42 -4.48
C ASN A 69 15.46 -16.02 -4.36
N TYR A 70 14.84 -15.76 -3.22
CA TYR A 70 14.53 -14.43 -2.75
C TYR A 70 15.47 -14.08 -1.58
N CYS A 71 16.27 -13.04 -1.77
CA CYS A 71 17.24 -12.57 -0.80
C CYS A 71 16.66 -11.40 -0.03
N VAL A 72 16.68 -11.51 1.31
CA VAL A 72 16.05 -10.52 2.18
C VAL A 72 17.06 -10.02 3.20
N ALA A 73 17.12 -8.71 3.37
CA ALA A 73 17.85 -8.05 4.44
C ALA A 73 16.89 -7.25 5.31
N VAL A 74 17.07 -7.33 6.63
CA VAL A 74 16.33 -6.52 7.60
C VAL A 74 17.32 -5.74 8.47
N SER A 75 17.08 -4.45 8.66
CA SER A 75 17.93 -3.64 9.54
C SER A 75 17.82 -4.13 10.97
N ALA A 76 18.86 -4.00 11.79
CA ALA A 76 18.80 -4.42 13.19
C ALA A 76 18.01 -3.41 14.07
N THR A 77 17.91 -2.17 13.61
CA THR A 77 17.24 -1.05 14.29
C THR A 77 16.49 -0.17 13.28
N SER A 78 15.89 0.92 13.75
CA SER A 78 15.31 1.97 12.89
C SER A 78 16.35 2.89 12.24
N ASP A 79 17.64 2.64 12.47
CA ASP A 79 18.74 3.25 11.74
C ASP A 79 19.28 2.27 10.68
N PRO A 80 19.01 2.51 9.37
CA PRO A 80 19.46 1.64 8.30
C PRO A 80 20.95 1.80 7.98
N THR A 81 21.67 2.73 8.63
CA THR A 81 23.13 2.87 8.49
C THR A 81 23.92 1.87 9.34
N GLY A 82 23.23 1.17 10.25
CA GLY A 82 23.80 0.18 11.15
C GLY A 82 23.88 -1.25 10.59
N VAL A 83 23.69 -2.21 11.48
CA VAL A 83 23.78 -3.65 11.17
C VAL A 83 22.52 -4.12 10.42
N TRP A 84 22.72 -5.07 9.50
CA TRP A 84 21.65 -5.77 8.78
C TRP A 84 21.78 -7.29 8.94
N TYR A 85 20.65 -7.96 9.13
CA TYR A 85 20.54 -9.42 9.06
C TYR A 85 20.12 -9.82 7.65
N ARG A 86 20.86 -10.73 7.01
CA ARG A 86 20.72 -11.08 5.59
C ARG A 86 20.41 -12.56 5.42
N TYR A 87 19.46 -12.87 4.55
CA TYR A 87 18.86 -14.19 4.36
C TYR A 87 18.75 -14.52 2.87
N ALA A 88 18.74 -15.81 2.56
CA ALA A 88 18.39 -16.35 1.25
C ALA A 88 17.32 -17.42 1.43
N PHE A 89 16.22 -17.31 0.70
CA PHE A 89 15.13 -18.28 0.72
C PHE A 89 14.91 -18.85 -0.67
N ALA A 90 14.82 -20.17 -0.79
CA ALA A 90 14.50 -20.80 -2.06
C ALA A 90 13.09 -20.40 -2.52
N ALA A 91 12.98 -19.80 -3.71
CA ALA A 91 11.73 -19.36 -4.29
C ALA A 91 11.23 -20.33 -5.38
N ALA A 92 12.15 -20.84 -6.21
CA ALA A 92 11.84 -21.75 -7.29
C ALA A 92 12.32 -23.19 -7.02
N THR A 93 11.36 -24.12 -6.91
CA THR A 93 11.62 -25.57 -6.87
C THR A 93 10.52 -26.30 -7.66
N PRO A 94 10.83 -27.25 -8.57
CA PRO A 94 12.16 -27.72 -8.98
C PRO A 94 12.95 -26.72 -9.85
N SER A 95 14.23 -26.98 -10.09
CA SER A 95 15.23 -26.13 -10.77
C SER A 95 14.93 -25.71 -12.23
N ALA A 96 13.76 -26.08 -12.79
CA ALA A 96 13.29 -25.62 -14.10
C ALA A 96 12.36 -24.41 -14.02
N ASN A 97 11.91 -24.08 -12.80
CA ASN A 97 11.05 -22.93 -12.58
C ASN A 97 11.89 -21.66 -12.40
N PHE A 98 11.42 -20.55 -12.95
CA PHE A 98 11.96 -19.21 -12.79
C PHE A 98 10.94 -18.39 -12.00
N PHE A 99 11.36 -17.88 -10.85
CA PHE A 99 10.65 -16.89 -10.06
C PHE A 99 10.92 -15.50 -10.65
N ASP A 100 9.89 -14.65 -10.70
CA ASP A 100 10.02 -13.32 -11.29
C ASP A 100 9.03 -12.33 -10.66
N TYR A 101 9.42 -11.06 -10.74
CA TYR A 101 8.60 -9.90 -10.37
C TYR A 101 8.08 -9.93 -8.91
N PRO A 102 8.98 -10.13 -7.92
CA PRO A 102 8.62 -10.15 -6.51
C PRO A 102 7.99 -8.84 -6.06
N HIS A 103 6.94 -8.94 -5.24
CA HIS A 103 6.38 -7.82 -4.48
C HIS A 103 6.22 -8.25 -3.03
N ALA A 104 6.71 -7.42 -2.11
CA ALA A 104 6.69 -7.72 -0.68
C ALA A 104 5.81 -6.72 0.07
N GLY A 105 5.28 -7.13 1.21
CA GLY A 105 4.53 -6.27 2.11
C GLY A 105 4.73 -6.68 3.56
N VAL A 106 4.63 -5.71 4.46
CA VAL A 106 4.68 -5.92 5.90
C VAL A 106 3.30 -6.35 6.37
N GLY A 107 3.22 -7.52 7.01
CA GLY A 107 2.03 -7.96 7.74
C GLY A 107 2.22 -7.87 9.26
N ASP A 108 1.15 -8.17 10.01
CA ASP A 108 1.14 -8.18 11.47
C ASP A 108 2.12 -9.21 12.03
N ASN A 109 2.05 -10.46 11.55
CA ASN A 109 2.80 -11.59 12.09
C ASN A 109 3.97 -12.08 11.21
N ALA A 110 4.03 -11.68 9.95
CA ALA A 110 5.02 -12.16 8.99
C ALA A 110 5.36 -11.06 7.96
N LEU A 111 6.50 -11.23 7.30
CA LEU A 111 6.78 -10.54 6.05
C LEU A 111 6.18 -11.40 4.93
N TYR A 112 5.42 -10.79 4.03
CA TYR A 112 4.75 -11.49 2.96
C TYR A 112 5.36 -11.09 1.62
N MET A 113 5.34 -12.03 0.67
CA MET A 113 5.78 -11.79 -0.69
C MET A 113 4.87 -12.52 -1.65
N GLY A 114 4.65 -11.93 -2.82
CA GLY A 114 4.03 -12.56 -3.95
C GLY A 114 4.90 -12.43 -5.21
N GLY A 115 4.74 -13.38 -6.13
CA GLY A 115 5.51 -13.39 -7.37
C GLY A 115 4.95 -14.37 -8.38
N ASN A 116 5.52 -14.34 -9.58
CA ASN A 116 5.10 -15.17 -10.70
C ASN A 116 6.10 -16.30 -10.91
N MET A 117 5.59 -17.50 -11.15
CA MET A 117 6.40 -18.66 -11.48
C MET A 117 6.26 -18.97 -12.97
N PHE A 118 7.39 -19.23 -13.62
CA PHE A 118 7.50 -19.60 -15.02
C PHE A 118 8.23 -20.94 -15.14
N ASN A 119 7.88 -21.76 -16.12
CA ASN A 119 8.76 -22.84 -16.57
C ASN A 119 9.58 -22.30 -17.74
N CYS A 120 10.90 -22.21 -17.62
CA CYS A 120 11.79 -21.64 -18.64
C CYS A 120 12.57 -22.68 -19.45
N ALA A 121 12.20 -23.96 -19.37
CA ALA A 121 12.78 -25.03 -20.18
C ALA A 121 11.68 -25.82 -20.91
N PRO A 122 11.60 -25.80 -22.27
CA PRO A 122 12.48 -25.14 -23.23
C PRO A 122 12.12 -23.67 -23.55
N SER A 123 10.99 -23.16 -23.07
CA SER A 123 10.49 -21.81 -23.34
C SER A 123 9.80 -21.24 -22.11
N CYS A 124 10.08 -19.99 -21.73
CA CYS A 124 9.45 -19.33 -20.59
C CYS A 124 7.94 -19.17 -20.76
N SER A 125 7.18 -19.94 -19.98
CA SER A 125 5.73 -19.85 -19.90
C SER A 125 5.29 -19.73 -18.45
N PHE A 126 4.35 -18.82 -18.17
CA PHE A 126 3.74 -18.68 -16.86
C PHE A 126 3.07 -20.01 -16.44
N ILE A 127 3.28 -20.43 -15.19
CA ILE A 127 2.72 -21.67 -14.64
C ILE A 127 1.82 -21.41 -13.43
N GLU A 128 2.12 -20.44 -12.58
CA GLU A 128 1.28 -20.05 -11.44
C GLU A 128 1.74 -18.72 -10.83
N SER A 129 0.83 -18.06 -10.13
CA SER A 129 1.21 -17.10 -9.10
C SER A 129 1.44 -17.83 -7.79
N ARG A 130 2.40 -17.35 -7.00
CA ARG A 130 2.77 -17.95 -5.73
C ARG A 130 2.94 -16.86 -4.67
N ILE A 131 2.67 -17.21 -3.43
CA ILE A 131 2.83 -16.33 -2.27
C ILE A 131 3.67 -17.01 -1.18
N TRP A 132 4.33 -16.20 -0.37
CA TRP A 132 5.24 -16.62 0.70
C TRP A 132 4.93 -15.85 1.98
N ALA A 133 5.19 -16.49 3.12
CA ALA A 133 5.22 -15.86 4.43
C ALA A 133 6.53 -16.23 5.13
N TYR A 134 7.28 -15.23 5.56
CA TYR A 134 8.57 -15.37 6.24
C TYR A 134 8.42 -15.06 7.74
N ASP A 135 9.14 -15.80 8.58
CA ASP A 135 9.18 -15.59 10.03
C ASP A 135 9.85 -14.27 10.39
N LYS A 136 9.02 -13.22 10.43
CA LYS A 136 9.40 -11.83 10.72
C LYS A 136 10.12 -11.69 12.05
N ALA A 137 9.62 -12.36 13.09
CA ALA A 137 10.17 -12.28 14.45
C ALA A 137 11.58 -12.88 14.53
N ALA A 138 11.80 -14.03 13.88
CA ALA A 138 13.13 -14.63 13.79
C ALA A 138 14.10 -13.73 13.01
N MET A 139 13.65 -13.16 11.89
CA MET A 139 14.47 -12.27 11.05
C MET A 139 14.91 -11.02 11.81
N TYR A 140 13.98 -10.33 12.49
CA TYR A 140 14.29 -9.12 13.26
C TYR A 140 15.18 -9.36 14.48
N SER A 141 15.25 -10.60 14.95
CA SER A 141 16.16 -11.02 16.02
C SER A 141 17.52 -11.50 15.52
N GLY A 142 17.76 -11.52 14.20
CA GLY A 142 18.98 -12.06 13.60
C GLY A 142 19.12 -13.58 13.72
N ASN A 143 18.02 -14.29 14.00
CA ASN A 143 17.98 -15.75 14.12
C ASN A 143 17.78 -16.40 12.75
N SER A 144 17.98 -17.72 12.68
CA SER A 144 17.53 -18.51 11.53
C SER A 144 16.01 -18.38 11.38
N ALA A 145 15.56 -17.99 10.19
CA ALA A 145 14.16 -17.76 9.89
C ALA A 145 13.57 -18.88 9.03
N SER A 146 12.32 -19.23 9.29
CA SER A 146 11.55 -20.18 8.47
C SER A 146 10.65 -19.43 7.49
N PHE A 147 10.13 -20.15 6.50
CA PHE A 147 9.13 -19.62 5.58
C PHE A 147 8.18 -20.72 5.11
N VAL A 148 7.01 -20.32 4.65
CA VAL A 148 6.04 -21.17 3.96
C VAL A 148 5.66 -20.53 2.63
N THR A 149 5.19 -21.35 1.69
CA THR A 149 4.71 -20.89 0.39
C THR A 149 3.46 -21.63 -0.04
N ALA A 150 2.65 -20.99 -0.88
CA ALA A 150 1.46 -21.58 -1.45
C ALA A 150 1.20 -21.04 -2.87
N SER A 151 0.73 -21.94 -3.74
CA SER A 151 0.28 -21.58 -5.10
C SER A 151 -1.12 -20.95 -5.06
N LEU A 152 -1.31 -19.90 -5.85
CA LEU A 152 -2.62 -19.33 -6.17
C LEU A 152 -3.15 -19.84 -7.54
N GLY A 153 -2.44 -20.78 -8.15
CA GLY A 153 -2.71 -21.30 -9.49
C GLY A 153 -2.48 -20.27 -10.59
N THR A 154 -3.07 -20.50 -11.76
CA THR A 154 -2.94 -19.66 -12.96
C THR A 154 -3.92 -18.50 -13.04
N SER A 155 -4.73 -18.34 -11.99
CA SER A 155 -5.93 -17.52 -12.03
C SER A 155 -5.76 -16.16 -11.36
N GLY A 156 -4.53 -15.81 -10.98
CA GLY A 156 -4.09 -14.48 -10.61
C GLY A 156 -2.67 -14.26 -11.17
N PHE A 157 -2.26 -13.00 -11.32
CA PHE A 157 -0.94 -12.60 -11.81
C PHE A 157 -0.39 -11.46 -10.95
N THR A 158 0.87 -11.56 -10.54
CA THR A 158 1.58 -10.62 -9.66
C THR A 158 0.78 -10.31 -8.37
N PRO A 159 0.70 -11.27 -7.43
CA PRO A 159 0.01 -11.03 -6.17
C PRO A 159 0.75 -9.99 -5.32
N GLN A 160 0.11 -8.86 -5.07
CA GLN A 160 0.54 -7.79 -4.17
C GLN A 160 0.09 -8.10 -2.74
N PRO A 161 1.00 -8.31 -1.77
CA PRO A 161 0.63 -8.41 -0.36
C PRO A 161 0.03 -7.09 0.14
N LEU A 162 -0.94 -7.16 1.05
CA LEU A 162 -1.51 -5.97 1.68
C LEU A 162 -0.48 -5.35 2.64
N ASN A 163 0.28 -4.37 2.18
CA ASN A 163 1.29 -3.72 2.99
C ASN A 163 0.60 -2.88 4.09
N LEU A 164 1.03 -3.05 5.34
CA LEU A 164 0.36 -2.45 6.50
C LEU A 164 0.97 -1.09 6.85
N HIS A 165 0.07 -0.13 7.10
CA HIS A 165 0.40 1.19 7.65
C HIS A 165 -0.55 1.59 8.78
N GLY A 166 -0.12 2.51 9.64
CA GLY A 166 -0.96 3.08 10.69
C GLY A 166 -0.70 2.54 12.09
N PHE A 167 0.53 2.07 12.36
CA PHE A 167 0.87 1.55 13.68
C PHE A 167 0.85 2.67 14.72
N ASP A 168 1.57 3.76 14.45
CA ASP A 168 1.64 4.93 15.33
C ASP A 168 0.29 5.68 15.41
N GLN A 169 -0.60 5.47 14.44
CA GLN A 169 -1.96 6.02 14.45
C GLN A 169 -3.00 5.06 15.07
N GLY A 170 -2.60 3.87 15.52
CA GLY A 170 -3.46 2.91 16.21
C GLY A 170 -4.52 2.26 15.31
N THR A 171 -4.35 2.30 14.00
CA THR A 171 -5.25 1.66 13.03
C THR A 171 -4.71 0.37 12.44
N TRP A 172 -3.47 0.00 12.76
CA TRP A 172 -2.88 -1.28 12.35
C TRP A 172 -3.75 -2.48 12.78
N PRO A 173 -4.05 -3.41 11.87
CA PRO A 173 -4.91 -4.54 12.20
C PRO A 173 -4.13 -5.59 12.99
N SER A 174 -4.63 -5.99 14.16
CA SER A 174 -4.13 -7.15 14.89
C SER A 174 -4.88 -8.40 14.41
N THR A 175 -4.25 -9.16 13.52
CA THR A 175 -4.87 -10.31 12.84
C THR A 175 -3.83 -11.30 12.36
N ASN A 176 -4.17 -12.58 12.42
CA ASN A 176 -3.38 -13.66 11.81
C ASN A 176 -3.72 -13.88 10.33
N THR A 177 -4.56 -13.03 9.74
CA THR A 177 -4.98 -13.11 8.33
C THR A 177 -4.35 -12.00 7.52
N HIS A 178 -3.60 -12.39 6.49
CA HIS A 178 -3.05 -11.45 5.52
C HIS A 178 -3.80 -11.56 4.20
N LEU A 179 -3.88 -10.45 3.46
CA LEU A 179 -4.59 -10.36 2.19
C LEU A 179 -3.61 -10.13 1.04
N PHE A 180 -4.00 -10.55 -0.16
CA PHE A 180 -3.24 -10.32 -1.38
C PHE A 180 -4.17 -9.90 -2.51
N MET A 181 -3.76 -8.91 -3.30
CA MET A 181 -4.45 -8.50 -4.52
C MET A 181 -3.68 -8.99 -5.74
N ALA A 182 -4.31 -9.77 -6.62
CA ALA A 182 -3.69 -10.22 -7.87
C ALA A 182 -4.50 -9.77 -9.08
N GLY A 183 -3.83 -9.49 -10.19
CA GLY A 183 -4.47 -9.19 -11.47
C GLY A 183 -5.09 -10.45 -12.08
N LEU A 184 -6.20 -10.30 -12.80
CA LEU A 184 -6.76 -11.37 -13.64
C LEU A 184 -6.77 -10.96 -15.12
N ASN A 185 -7.16 -9.72 -15.40
CA ASN A 185 -7.13 -9.06 -16.71
C ASN A 185 -7.45 -7.58 -16.48
N ALA A 186 -7.45 -6.79 -17.56
CA ALA A 186 -7.73 -5.34 -17.48
C ALA A 186 -9.04 -4.95 -16.76
N ASP A 187 -10.02 -5.85 -16.70
CA ASP A 187 -11.31 -5.58 -16.07
C ASP A 187 -11.37 -6.02 -14.60
N ASN A 188 -10.54 -7.00 -14.21
CA ASN A 188 -10.75 -7.75 -12.98
C ASN A 188 -9.46 -7.90 -12.14
N VAL A 189 -9.63 -7.73 -10.83
CA VAL A 189 -8.64 -8.09 -9.80
C VAL A 189 -9.24 -9.09 -8.82
N ARG A 190 -8.38 -9.84 -8.13
CA ARG A 190 -8.78 -10.93 -7.23
C ARG A 190 -8.15 -10.77 -5.87
N LEU A 191 -8.98 -10.84 -4.85
CA LEU A 191 -8.56 -10.78 -3.46
C LEU A 191 -8.39 -12.21 -2.93
N PHE A 192 -7.22 -12.50 -2.39
CA PHE A 192 -6.92 -13.74 -1.68
C PHE A 192 -6.68 -13.43 -0.20
N SER A 193 -6.90 -14.42 0.65
CA SER A 193 -6.58 -14.35 2.08
C SER A 193 -5.73 -15.55 2.48
N TRP A 194 -4.85 -15.35 3.45
CA TRP A 194 -4.06 -16.41 4.07
C TRP A 194 -4.04 -16.23 5.60
N THR A 195 -4.92 -16.96 6.27
CA THR A 195 -4.99 -17.01 7.73
C THR A 195 -3.99 -18.02 8.27
N ASN A 196 -3.28 -17.70 9.36
CA ASN A 196 -2.40 -18.63 10.07
C ASN A 196 -1.29 -19.23 9.18
N ALA A 197 -0.71 -18.42 8.28
CA ALA A 197 0.25 -18.89 7.27
C ALA A 197 1.38 -19.74 7.88
N LEU A 198 2.11 -19.22 8.86
CA LEU A 198 3.25 -19.89 9.49
C LEU A 198 2.87 -21.12 10.35
N THR A 199 1.59 -21.35 10.61
CA THR A 199 1.10 -22.48 11.42
C THR A 199 0.20 -23.43 10.61
N GLY A 200 0.38 -23.48 9.28
CA GLY A 200 -0.24 -24.49 8.41
C GLY A 200 -1.59 -24.11 7.82
N GLY A 201 -1.99 -22.84 7.88
CA GLY A 201 -3.15 -22.36 7.14
C GLY A 201 -2.92 -22.41 5.62
N SER A 202 -4.01 -22.39 4.85
CA SER A 202 -3.97 -22.40 3.38
C SER A 202 -4.61 -21.12 2.83
N PRO A 203 -4.07 -20.54 1.74
CA PRO A 203 -4.70 -19.39 1.14
C PRO A 203 -5.96 -19.77 0.37
N GLY A 204 -6.87 -18.82 0.23
CA GLY A 204 -8.11 -18.99 -0.53
C GLY A 204 -8.52 -17.70 -1.23
N LEU A 205 -9.17 -17.85 -2.39
CA LEU A 205 -9.85 -16.74 -3.05
C LEU A 205 -10.98 -16.24 -2.16
N VAL A 206 -10.97 -14.96 -1.85
CA VAL A 206 -12.05 -14.27 -1.14
C VAL A 206 -13.11 -13.82 -2.15
N THR A 207 -12.70 -13.05 -3.17
CA THR A 207 -13.61 -12.52 -4.19
C THR A 207 -12.86 -12.06 -5.43
N THR A 208 -13.60 -11.83 -6.51
CA THR A 208 -13.13 -11.16 -7.73
C THR A 208 -13.89 -9.86 -7.90
N TYR A 209 -13.17 -8.74 -8.06
CA TYR A 209 -13.75 -7.43 -8.33
C TYR A 209 -13.72 -7.14 -9.82
N ASN A 210 -14.89 -6.90 -10.43
CA ASN A 210 -14.98 -6.39 -11.79
C ASN A 210 -14.95 -4.85 -11.74
N LEU A 211 -13.76 -4.28 -11.81
CA LEU A 211 -13.56 -2.84 -11.69
C LEU A 211 -14.07 -2.08 -12.93
N GLN A 212 -14.17 -2.72 -14.10
CA GLN A 212 -14.84 -2.12 -15.25
C GLN A 212 -16.32 -1.85 -14.95
N THR A 213 -17.05 -2.83 -14.41
CA THR A 213 -18.46 -2.66 -14.05
C THR A 213 -18.64 -1.66 -12.93
N ILE A 214 -17.77 -1.69 -11.92
CA ILE A 214 -17.87 -0.81 -10.75
C ILE A 214 -17.59 0.65 -11.14
N THR A 215 -16.56 0.90 -11.96
CA THR A 215 -16.23 2.27 -12.42
C THR A 215 -17.10 2.74 -13.59
N GLY A 216 -17.75 1.82 -14.32
CA GLY A 216 -18.48 2.13 -15.55
C GLY A 216 -17.58 2.47 -16.75
N VAL A 217 -16.26 2.30 -16.63
CA VAL A 217 -15.29 2.65 -17.67
C VAL A 217 -14.73 1.40 -18.30
N SER A 218 -14.94 1.24 -19.62
CA SER A 218 -14.38 0.13 -20.39
C SER A 218 -12.84 0.13 -20.35
N SER A 219 -12.26 -1.05 -20.20
CA SER A 219 -10.82 -1.27 -20.13
C SER A 219 -10.28 -2.14 -21.27
N SER A 220 -9.00 -1.95 -21.56
CA SER A 220 -8.15 -2.92 -22.25
C SER A 220 -6.82 -3.06 -21.51
N GLU A 221 -5.98 -4.00 -21.90
CA GLU A 221 -4.59 -3.97 -21.47
C GLU A 221 -3.96 -2.62 -21.85
N PRO A 222 -3.04 -2.08 -21.01
CA PRO A 222 -2.25 -0.91 -21.34
C PRO A 222 -1.59 -1.01 -22.71
N LEU A 223 -1.54 0.13 -23.39
CA LEU A 223 -0.88 0.28 -24.67
C LEU A 223 0.61 0.55 -24.47
N SER A 224 1.41 0.16 -25.47
CA SER A 224 2.69 0.85 -25.66
C SER A 224 2.40 2.32 -25.94
N PHE A 225 3.16 3.23 -25.33
CA PHE A 225 2.82 4.64 -25.27
C PHE A 225 3.92 5.53 -25.86
N PRO A 226 3.56 6.61 -26.57
CA PRO A 226 4.51 7.45 -27.26
C PRO A 226 5.28 8.34 -26.31
N GLN A 227 6.42 8.83 -26.80
CA GLN A 227 7.26 9.86 -26.20
C GLN A 227 7.66 10.86 -27.27
N SER A 228 8.07 12.06 -26.86
CA SER A 228 8.60 13.05 -27.80
C SER A 228 9.91 12.60 -28.46
N GLY A 229 10.10 12.97 -29.73
CA GLY A 229 11.27 12.64 -30.54
C GLY A 229 11.15 11.32 -31.29
N THR A 230 12.29 10.79 -31.76
CA THR A 230 12.34 9.65 -32.72
C THR A 230 12.77 8.32 -32.08
N GLY A 231 12.43 8.09 -30.80
CA GLY A 231 12.83 6.89 -30.06
C GLY A 231 11.89 5.70 -30.21
N GLY A 232 10.68 5.91 -30.73
CA GLY A 232 9.62 4.91 -30.68
C GLY A 232 8.95 4.83 -29.30
N ASP A 233 7.99 3.92 -29.17
CA ASP A 233 7.12 3.83 -27.99
C ASP A 233 7.81 3.18 -26.79
N LEU A 234 7.22 3.38 -25.62
CA LEU A 234 7.56 2.74 -24.35
C LEU A 234 6.55 1.65 -24.05
N GLN A 235 7.00 0.54 -23.45
CA GLN A 235 6.11 -0.55 -23.06
C GLN A 235 5.22 -0.11 -21.89
N GLY A 236 3.90 -0.21 -22.07
CA GLY A 236 2.92 -0.05 -20.98
C GLY A 236 2.63 -1.34 -20.21
N ASN A 237 3.25 -2.45 -20.62
CA ASN A 237 3.07 -3.80 -20.11
C ASN A 237 1.62 -4.28 -20.10
N ASP A 238 1.09 -4.57 -18.92
CA ASP A 238 -0.21 -5.17 -18.68
C ASP A 238 -0.87 -4.52 -17.47
N SER A 239 -2.10 -4.94 -17.19
CA SER A 239 -2.97 -4.40 -16.16
C SER A 239 -2.78 -4.98 -14.76
N ARG A 240 -1.62 -5.61 -14.48
CA ARG A 240 -1.32 -6.10 -13.13
C ARG A 240 -1.44 -4.95 -12.09
N PRO A 241 -2.00 -5.22 -10.89
CA PRO A 241 -1.90 -4.30 -9.77
C PRO A 241 -0.44 -3.97 -9.50
N GLN A 242 -0.14 -2.69 -9.34
CA GLN A 242 1.21 -2.24 -8.98
C GLN A 242 1.40 -2.21 -7.47
N ASP A 243 0.31 -1.99 -6.73
CA ASP A 243 0.37 -1.75 -5.29
C ASP A 243 -0.93 -2.22 -4.58
N PHE A 244 -0.81 -2.59 -3.30
CA PHE A 244 -1.93 -2.90 -2.41
C PHE A 244 -1.64 -2.50 -0.95
N GLU A 245 -2.18 -1.36 -0.52
CA GLU A 245 -1.87 -0.76 0.78
C GLU A 245 -3.06 -0.79 1.75
N TYR A 246 -2.77 -0.98 3.04
CA TYR A 246 -3.76 -0.88 4.11
C TYR A 246 -3.77 0.52 4.72
N ARG A 247 -4.98 1.05 4.91
CA ARG A 247 -5.20 2.20 5.79
C ARG A 247 -6.60 2.17 6.38
N ASN A 248 -6.71 2.37 7.70
CA ASN A 248 -7.97 2.64 8.41
C ASN A 248 -9.11 1.64 8.12
N GLY A 249 -8.81 0.35 7.98
CA GLY A 249 -9.78 -0.70 7.69
C GLY A 249 -10.10 -0.90 6.21
N TYR A 250 -9.38 -0.21 5.32
CA TYR A 250 -9.50 -0.31 3.88
C TYR A 250 -8.23 -0.87 3.26
N GLY A 251 -8.38 -1.64 2.17
CA GLY A 251 -7.32 -1.97 1.24
C GLY A 251 -7.44 -1.10 0.00
N TRP A 252 -6.33 -0.56 -0.48
CA TRP A 252 -6.27 0.36 -1.61
C TRP A 252 -5.41 -0.22 -2.72
N VAL A 253 -5.92 -0.26 -3.94
CA VAL A 253 -5.22 -0.85 -5.09
C VAL A 253 -5.21 0.12 -6.26
N THR A 254 -4.12 0.11 -7.04
CA THR A 254 -4.06 0.80 -8.33
C THR A 254 -3.48 -0.07 -9.45
N GLN A 255 -3.93 0.21 -10.68
CA GLN A 255 -3.48 -0.43 -11.90
C GLN A 255 -3.49 0.56 -13.08
N ALA A 256 -2.59 0.35 -14.04
CA ALA A 256 -2.71 0.97 -15.35
C ALA A 256 -3.69 0.16 -16.22
N ILE A 257 -4.49 0.86 -17.02
CA ILE A 257 -5.37 0.24 -18.03
C ILE A 257 -5.33 1.04 -19.32
N GLY A 258 -5.68 0.43 -20.44
CA GLY A 258 -6.16 1.18 -21.59
C GLY A 258 -7.57 1.71 -21.32
N CYS A 259 -7.82 3.01 -21.53
CA CYS A 259 -9.15 3.62 -21.46
C CYS A 259 -9.34 4.68 -22.55
N ASN A 260 -10.58 5.05 -22.87
CA ASN A 260 -10.89 6.06 -23.89
C ASN A 260 -11.55 7.30 -23.26
N PRO A 261 -10.80 8.39 -23.01
CA PRO A 261 -11.33 9.66 -22.50
C PRO A 261 -12.09 10.50 -23.54
N GLY A 262 -12.33 9.98 -24.75
CA GLY A 262 -13.21 10.58 -25.76
C GLY A 262 -12.56 10.78 -27.14
N SER A 263 -11.23 10.75 -27.24
CA SER A 263 -10.49 10.94 -28.51
C SER A 263 -9.57 9.78 -28.88
N GLY A 264 -9.86 8.58 -28.36
CA GLY A 264 -9.08 7.37 -28.62
C GLY A 264 -8.50 6.78 -27.34
N THR A 265 -8.02 5.54 -27.43
CA THR A 265 -7.49 4.81 -26.28
C THR A 265 -6.12 5.34 -25.87
N VAL A 266 -5.96 5.61 -24.57
CA VAL A 266 -4.70 5.96 -23.91
C VAL A 266 -4.52 5.11 -22.66
N ASN A 267 -3.38 5.23 -21.97
CA ASN A 267 -3.19 4.61 -20.66
C ASN A 267 -3.75 5.52 -19.56
N CYS A 268 -4.51 4.92 -18.65
CA CYS A 268 -5.23 5.59 -17.57
C CYS A 268 -4.92 4.92 -16.24
N VAL A 269 -5.04 5.69 -15.17
CA VAL A 269 -4.90 5.19 -13.80
C VAL A 269 -6.26 4.76 -13.29
N ARG A 270 -6.39 3.51 -12.86
CA ARG A 270 -7.58 3.01 -12.16
C ARG A 270 -7.22 2.70 -10.73
N TRP A 271 -8.10 3.03 -9.80
CA TRP A 271 -7.91 2.78 -8.37
C TRP A 271 -9.21 2.33 -7.71
N ALA A 272 -9.09 1.62 -6.59
CA ALA A 272 -10.23 1.23 -5.76
C ALA A 272 -9.86 1.19 -4.27
N GLN A 273 -10.78 1.68 -3.45
CA GLN A 273 -10.82 1.57 -2.00
C GLN A 273 -11.78 0.42 -1.62
N ILE A 274 -11.28 -0.60 -0.94
CA ILE A 274 -12.04 -1.79 -0.55
C ILE A 274 -12.23 -1.78 0.96
N ASN A 275 -13.46 -1.77 1.44
CA ASN A 275 -13.73 -1.94 2.86
C ASN A 275 -13.46 -3.40 3.25
N LEU A 276 -12.47 -3.65 4.11
CA LEU A 276 -12.02 -5.02 4.40
C LEU A 276 -12.97 -5.80 5.33
N SER A 277 -13.92 -5.12 5.97
CA SER A 277 -14.94 -5.78 6.80
C SER A 277 -16.14 -6.26 5.99
N SER A 278 -16.59 -5.47 5.01
CA SER A 278 -17.72 -5.82 4.14
C SER A 278 -17.28 -6.46 2.82
N LEU A 279 -15.99 -6.37 2.48
CA LEU A 279 -15.38 -6.76 1.22
C LEU A 279 -15.97 -6.04 0.00
N ALA A 280 -16.68 -4.93 0.21
CA ALA A 280 -17.24 -4.11 -0.85
C ALA A 280 -16.27 -2.99 -1.27
N VAL A 281 -16.29 -2.63 -2.56
CA VAL A 281 -15.63 -1.40 -3.03
C VAL A 281 -16.39 -0.20 -2.48
N ALA A 282 -15.73 0.60 -1.65
CA ALA A 282 -16.28 1.79 -1.01
C ALA A 282 -16.18 3.03 -1.91
N ASP A 283 -15.08 3.14 -2.64
CA ASP A 283 -14.86 4.17 -3.66
C ASP A 283 -13.93 3.63 -4.75
N SER A 284 -14.03 4.17 -5.97
CA SER A 284 -13.16 3.79 -7.09
C SER A 284 -13.27 4.79 -8.23
N GLY A 285 -12.20 4.94 -9.00
CA GLY A 285 -12.19 5.88 -10.12
C GLY A 285 -11.23 5.49 -11.24
N VAL A 286 -11.39 6.17 -12.38
CA VAL A 286 -10.46 6.13 -13.50
C VAL A 286 -10.06 7.55 -13.88
N TYR A 287 -8.76 7.82 -13.89
CA TYR A 287 -8.18 9.11 -14.26
C TYR A 287 -7.43 9.00 -15.60
N GLY A 288 -7.81 9.85 -16.55
CA GLY A 288 -7.24 9.87 -17.89
C GLY A 288 -7.61 11.13 -18.66
N SER A 289 -6.85 11.47 -19.69
CA SER A 289 -7.15 12.60 -20.57
C SER A 289 -6.62 12.35 -21.98
N ASN A 290 -7.29 12.97 -22.97
CA ASN A 290 -7.02 12.75 -24.39
C ASN A 290 -5.54 12.99 -24.75
N GLY A 291 -4.96 12.04 -25.49
CA GLY A 291 -3.61 12.15 -26.04
C GLY A 291 -2.46 12.07 -25.03
N THR A 292 -2.73 11.74 -23.76
CA THR A 292 -1.69 11.56 -22.74
C THR A 292 -1.84 10.20 -22.06
N TYR A 293 -0.70 9.57 -21.79
CA TYR A 293 -0.64 8.19 -21.29
C TYR A 293 -0.08 8.22 -19.87
N ARG A 294 -0.79 7.61 -18.92
CA ARG A 294 -0.38 7.44 -17.53
C ARG A 294 -0.15 5.96 -17.26
N SER A 295 1.07 5.60 -16.93
CA SER A 295 1.51 4.21 -16.80
C SER A 295 2.32 4.02 -15.53
N PHE A 296 2.31 2.79 -15.02
CA PHE A 296 2.97 2.39 -13.77
C PHE A 296 2.54 3.27 -12.59
N PRO A 297 1.23 3.31 -12.27
CA PRO A 297 0.76 4.07 -11.13
C PRO A 297 1.10 3.35 -9.82
N ASP A 298 1.30 4.15 -8.78
CA ASP A 298 1.49 3.67 -7.41
C ASP A 298 0.82 4.65 -6.45
N LEU A 299 0.28 4.18 -5.31
CA LEU A 299 -0.52 4.99 -4.40
C LEU A 299 -0.08 4.86 -2.95
N ALA A 300 -0.46 5.84 -2.14
CA ALA A 300 -0.45 5.67 -0.69
C ALA A 300 -1.57 6.50 -0.07
N VAL A 301 -1.90 6.19 1.18
CA VAL A 301 -3.01 6.82 1.91
C VAL A 301 -2.55 7.26 3.29
N ASN A 302 -2.82 8.52 3.63
CA ASN A 302 -2.51 9.08 4.94
C ASN A 302 -3.57 8.69 5.99
N HIS A 303 -3.37 9.10 7.24
CA HIS A 303 -4.27 8.75 8.33
C HIS A 303 -5.66 9.42 8.28
N CYS A 304 -5.87 10.38 7.37
CA CYS A 304 -7.15 11.06 7.14
C CYS A 304 -7.92 10.49 5.94
N ASP A 305 -7.50 9.34 5.40
CA ASP A 305 -8.05 8.73 4.19
C ASP A 305 -7.90 9.60 2.92
N ASP A 306 -6.91 10.50 2.90
CA ASP A 306 -6.48 11.17 1.67
C ASP A 306 -5.51 10.26 0.93
N MET A 307 -5.71 10.13 -0.38
CA MET A 307 -4.91 9.28 -1.25
C MET A 307 -4.07 10.15 -2.19
N ALA A 308 -2.78 9.85 -2.29
CA ALA A 308 -1.94 10.35 -3.38
C ALA A 308 -1.66 9.20 -4.37
N VAL A 309 -1.45 9.54 -5.64
CA VAL A 309 -1.13 8.58 -6.70
C VAL A 309 -0.08 9.19 -7.63
N GLY A 310 1.01 8.47 -7.84
CA GLY A 310 2.12 8.85 -8.70
C GLY A 310 2.20 7.95 -9.92
N TYR A 311 2.69 8.46 -11.05
CA TYR A 311 2.84 7.68 -12.28
C TYR A 311 3.82 8.33 -13.26
N THR A 312 4.28 7.54 -14.24
CA THR A 312 4.87 8.09 -15.47
C THR A 312 3.77 8.70 -16.34
N LYS A 313 4.00 9.91 -16.87
CA LYS A 313 3.18 10.50 -17.93
C LYS A 313 4.00 10.84 -19.17
N SER A 314 3.47 10.52 -20.34
CA SER A 314 4.11 10.77 -21.64
C SER A 314 3.09 11.01 -22.77
N SER A 315 3.57 11.54 -23.89
CA SER A 315 2.81 11.72 -25.14
C SER A 315 3.77 11.86 -26.33
N SER A 316 3.24 11.96 -27.56
CA SER A 316 4.07 12.28 -28.74
C SER A 316 4.75 13.66 -28.67
N SER A 317 4.32 14.54 -27.77
CA SER A 317 4.88 15.89 -27.54
C SER A 317 5.55 16.05 -26.17
N MET A 318 5.63 14.99 -25.37
CA MET A 318 6.18 15.00 -24.01
C MET A 318 7.17 13.85 -23.82
N PHE A 319 8.32 14.12 -23.22
CA PHE A 319 9.21 13.06 -22.74
C PHE A 319 8.62 12.40 -21.49
N PRO A 320 8.87 11.09 -21.25
CA PRO A 320 8.35 10.43 -20.06
C PRO A 320 8.89 11.10 -18.79
N GLY A 321 7.98 11.64 -17.99
CA GLY A 321 8.26 12.32 -16.74
C GLY A 321 7.34 11.86 -15.63
N ILE A 322 7.58 12.39 -14.45
CA ILE A 322 6.93 11.97 -13.20
C ILE A 322 5.84 12.98 -12.85
N TRP A 323 4.64 12.46 -12.65
CA TRP A 323 3.46 13.23 -12.31
C TRP A 323 2.78 12.61 -11.10
N VAL A 324 2.10 13.45 -10.33
CA VAL A 324 1.33 13.05 -9.16
C VAL A 324 -0.05 13.67 -9.21
N THR A 325 -1.03 12.99 -8.64
CA THR A 325 -2.35 13.54 -8.32
C THR A 325 -2.80 12.92 -7.00
N GLY A 326 -4.01 13.20 -6.57
CA GLY A 326 -4.60 12.57 -5.40
C GLY A 326 -6.03 13.00 -5.18
N ARG A 327 -6.55 12.67 -4.00
CA ARG A 327 -7.86 13.08 -3.53
C ARG A 327 -7.85 13.19 -2.01
N GLU A 328 -8.56 14.18 -1.50
CA GLU A 328 -8.88 14.26 -0.08
C GLU A 328 -10.09 13.36 0.22
N SER A 329 -10.23 12.90 1.46
CA SER A 329 -11.38 12.08 1.87
C SER A 329 -12.72 12.77 1.65
N SER A 330 -12.75 14.10 1.65
CA SER A 330 -13.93 14.93 1.36
C SER A 330 -14.21 15.17 -0.13
N ASP A 331 -13.32 14.76 -1.03
CA ASP A 331 -13.53 14.91 -2.46
C ASP A 331 -14.69 14.02 -2.94
N SER A 332 -15.35 14.44 -4.02
CA SER A 332 -16.42 13.65 -4.64
C SER A 332 -15.94 12.24 -4.99
N ALA A 333 -16.77 11.24 -4.67
CA ALA A 333 -16.47 9.85 -4.94
C ALA A 333 -16.08 9.62 -6.42
N GLY A 334 -15.09 8.75 -6.63
CA GLY A 334 -14.57 8.35 -7.93
C GLY A 334 -13.77 9.41 -8.68
N THR A 335 -13.43 10.53 -8.05
CA THR A 335 -12.64 11.59 -8.67
C THR A 335 -11.24 11.73 -8.06
N LEU A 336 -10.29 12.18 -8.87
CA LEU A 336 -8.98 12.68 -8.45
C LEU A 336 -8.89 14.16 -8.81
N GLN A 337 -8.10 14.90 -8.05
CA GLN A 337 -7.77 16.30 -8.26
C GLN A 337 -6.93 16.50 -9.55
N ALA A 338 -6.62 17.76 -9.84
CA ALA A 338 -5.68 18.09 -10.91
C ALA A 338 -4.29 17.52 -10.60
N GLU A 339 -3.69 16.89 -11.61
CA GLU A 339 -2.32 16.38 -11.53
C GLU A 339 -1.29 17.51 -11.57
N THR A 340 -0.15 17.28 -10.92
CA THR A 340 1.00 18.17 -10.85
C THR A 340 2.23 17.44 -11.39
N GLN A 341 3.04 18.14 -12.19
CA GLN A 341 4.33 17.59 -12.64
C GLN A 341 5.33 17.65 -11.49
N LEU A 342 5.85 16.49 -11.08
CA LEU A 342 6.95 16.41 -10.12
C LEU A 342 8.29 16.63 -10.81
N LYS A 343 8.52 15.94 -11.94
CA LYS A 343 9.77 16.03 -12.70
C LYS A 343 9.50 15.85 -14.18
N ALA A 344 9.92 16.80 -14.99
CA ALA A 344 9.87 16.68 -16.44
C ALA A 344 10.90 15.66 -16.94
N GLY A 345 10.52 14.86 -17.94
CA GLY A 345 11.49 14.13 -18.75
C GLY A 345 12.35 15.10 -19.55
N GLU A 346 13.61 14.76 -19.74
CA GLU A 346 14.64 15.66 -20.28
C GLU A 346 14.99 15.34 -21.74
N ILE A 347 14.80 14.08 -22.15
CA ILE A 347 15.24 13.58 -23.46
C ILE A 347 14.37 12.42 -23.94
N THR A 348 14.42 12.12 -25.24
CA THR A 348 13.90 10.84 -25.76
C THR A 348 14.66 9.69 -25.09
N TYR A 349 13.91 8.81 -24.44
CA TYR A 349 14.44 7.59 -23.86
C TYR A 349 14.71 6.56 -24.94
N THR A 350 15.87 5.95 -24.85
CA THR A 350 16.28 4.79 -25.64
C THR A 350 16.80 3.72 -24.68
N ALA A 351 16.30 2.50 -24.83
CA ALA A 351 16.80 1.34 -24.10
C ALA A 351 17.93 0.64 -24.87
N PHE A 352 18.49 -0.41 -24.28
CA PHE A 352 19.41 -1.33 -24.96
C PHE A 352 18.71 -2.22 -26.00
N ALA A 353 17.38 -2.37 -25.90
CA ALA A 353 16.54 -3.12 -26.84
C ALA A 353 15.79 -2.18 -27.80
N GLY A 354 15.28 -2.73 -28.92
CA GLY A 354 14.44 -1.99 -29.87
C GLY A 354 13.11 -1.52 -29.26
N ALA A 355 12.41 -0.64 -29.98
CA ALA A 355 11.07 -0.19 -29.59
C ALA A 355 10.01 -1.29 -29.82
N PRO A 356 8.95 -1.37 -28.99
CA PRO A 356 8.70 -0.55 -27.82
C PRO A 356 9.71 -0.85 -26.69
N HIS A 357 10.24 0.20 -26.06
CA HIS A 357 11.32 0.10 -25.07
C HIS A 357 10.79 -0.26 -23.69
N ARG A 358 11.51 -1.13 -22.96
CA ARG A 358 11.20 -1.45 -21.55
C ARG A 358 11.31 -0.19 -20.67
N TRP A 359 10.30 0.03 -19.85
CA TRP A 359 10.13 1.17 -18.95
C TRP A 359 9.33 0.77 -17.71
N GLY A 360 9.48 1.50 -16.60
CA GLY A 360 8.41 1.67 -15.61
C GLY A 360 8.41 0.74 -14.41
N ASP A 361 9.39 -0.15 -14.26
CA ASP A 361 9.41 -1.12 -13.16
C ASP A 361 9.78 -0.50 -11.80
N TYR A 362 10.32 0.73 -11.78
CA TYR A 362 10.83 1.33 -10.55
C TYR A 362 10.01 2.56 -10.15
N THR A 363 8.82 2.29 -9.61
CA THR A 363 7.91 3.29 -9.06
C THR A 363 7.46 2.84 -7.68
N GLU A 364 7.28 3.76 -6.75
CA GLU A 364 6.64 3.48 -5.46
C GLU A 364 6.22 4.78 -4.78
N MET A 365 5.00 4.82 -4.28
CA MET A 365 4.51 5.77 -3.30
C MET A 365 4.29 5.06 -1.96
N THR A 366 4.76 5.67 -0.88
CA THR A 366 4.46 5.19 0.47
C THR A 366 4.25 6.36 1.41
N ILE A 367 3.69 6.08 2.57
CA ILE A 367 3.41 7.04 3.63
C ILE A 367 4.48 6.93 4.71
N ALA A 368 4.97 8.06 5.21
CA ALA A 368 5.88 8.06 6.34
C ALA A 368 5.16 7.62 7.63
N PRO A 369 5.89 7.12 8.65
CA PRO A 369 5.30 6.71 9.93
C PRO A 369 4.57 7.84 10.68
N ASP A 370 4.83 9.11 10.32
CA ASP A 370 4.07 10.26 10.82
C ASP A 370 2.58 10.23 10.41
N GLY A 371 2.21 9.35 9.48
CA GLY A 371 0.85 9.16 8.99
C GLY A 371 0.35 10.28 8.09
N LEU A 372 1.20 11.25 7.73
CA LEU A 372 0.84 12.49 7.05
C LEU A 372 1.59 12.67 5.72
N THR A 373 2.89 12.36 5.71
CA THR A 373 3.79 12.72 4.62
C THR A 373 3.89 11.59 3.61
N PHE A 374 3.38 11.82 2.41
CA PHE A 374 3.58 10.92 1.27
C PHE A 374 4.98 11.09 0.72
N TRP A 375 5.57 10.00 0.23
CA TRP A 375 6.85 9.97 -0.46
C TRP A 375 6.69 9.17 -1.73
N TYR A 376 7.13 9.73 -2.85
CA TYR A 376 7.00 9.09 -4.15
C TYR A 376 8.34 9.04 -4.87
N LEU A 377 8.75 7.85 -5.30
CA LEU A 377 9.84 7.60 -6.22
C LEU A 377 9.25 7.23 -7.59
N GLY A 378 9.65 7.96 -8.63
CA GLY A 378 9.28 7.62 -10.01
C GLY A 378 10.47 7.69 -10.96
N GLU A 379 10.32 7.07 -12.14
CA GLU A 379 11.29 7.13 -13.24
C GLU A 379 10.99 8.29 -14.21
N TYR A 380 12.05 8.95 -14.70
CA TYR A 380 11.95 9.94 -15.78
C TYR A 380 13.10 9.76 -16.78
N SER A 381 12.90 10.22 -18.02
CA SER A 381 13.99 10.19 -18.99
C SER A 381 14.99 11.29 -18.67
N LYS A 382 16.26 10.91 -18.58
CA LYS A 382 17.32 11.74 -18.04
C LYS A 382 18.50 11.85 -19.00
N VAL A 383 19.10 13.04 -19.08
CA VAL A 383 20.35 13.22 -19.81
C VAL A 383 21.50 12.66 -18.96
N THR A 384 21.89 11.42 -19.26
CA THR A 384 22.98 10.72 -18.56
C THR A 384 24.35 10.87 -19.23
N GLY A 385 24.40 11.48 -20.43
CA GLY A 385 25.61 11.51 -21.26
C GLY A 385 25.88 10.22 -22.04
N SER A 386 25.09 9.15 -21.84
CA SER A 386 25.12 7.90 -22.61
C SER A 386 24.12 7.91 -23.77
N SER A 387 24.32 7.05 -24.78
CA SER A 387 23.36 6.81 -25.88
C SER A 387 22.28 5.78 -25.54
N SER A 388 22.45 5.00 -24.48
CA SER A 388 21.53 3.94 -24.05
C SER A 388 21.30 4.01 -22.54
N GLY A 389 20.06 3.72 -22.10
CA GLY A 389 19.71 3.77 -20.68
C GLY A 389 19.67 5.20 -20.16
N ARG A 390 18.88 6.06 -20.82
CA ARG A 390 18.74 7.50 -20.51
C ARG A 390 17.61 7.76 -19.53
N TRP A 391 17.74 7.22 -18.33
CA TRP A 391 16.72 7.34 -17.29
C TRP A 391 17.36 7.63 -15.93
N GLY A 392 16.53 8.05 -14.98
CA GLY A 392 16.88 8.19 -13.58
C GLY A 392 15.62 8.23 -12.73
N THR A 393 15.79 8.28 -11.41
CA THR A 393 14.68 8.39 -10.47
C THR A 393 14.66 9.74 -9.78
N TYR A 394 13.47 10.15 -9.36
CA TYR A 394 13.25 11.38 -8.62
C TYR A 394 12.33 11.11 -7.44
N ILE A 395 12.63 11.70 -6.29
CA ILE A 395 11.82 11.51 -5.08
C ILE A 395 11.19 12.83 -4.67
N GLY A 396 9.89 12.83 -4.44
CA GLY A 396 9.15 13.98 -3.91
C GLY A 396 8.39 13.61 -2.64
N SER A 397 8.23 14.58 -1.73
CA SER A 397 7.35 14.44 -0.57
C SER A 397 6.18 15.44 -0.59
N TYR A 398 5.03 15.00 -0.09
CA TYR A 398 3.76 15.71 -0.18
C TYR A 398 2.95 15.57 1.11
N THR A 399 2.07 16.53 1.36
CA THR A 399 1.07 16.48 2.43
C THR A 399 -0.20 17.15 1.95
N PHE A 400 -1.37 16.66 2.35
CA PHE A 400 -2.63 17.41 2.24
C PHE A 400 -2.77 18.34 3.46
N PRO A 401 -2.92 19.67 3.27
CA PRO A 401 -2.97 20.61 4.38
C PRO A 401 -4.12 20.38 5.35
N SER A 402 -5.23 19.82 4.87
CA SER A 402 -6.42 19.50 5.67
C SER A 402 -6.11 18.49 6.78
N CYS A 403 -5.35 17.44 6.47
CA CYS A 403 -5.00 16.38 7.42
C CYS A 403 -4.04 16.87 8.53
N ALA A 404 -3.11 17.78 8.20
CA ALA A 404 -2.15 18.33 9.15
C ALA A 404 -2.78 19.25 10.23
N THR A 405 -4.04 19.66 10.07
CA THR A 405 -4.74 20.59 10.99
C THR A 405 -5.68 19.92 11.98
N GLN A 406 -5.80 18.58 11.98
CA GLN A 406 -6.61 17.90 12.97
C GLN A 406 -5.90 17.97 14.34
N PRO A 407 -6.53 18.52 15.41
CA PRO A 407 -5.88 18.61 16.71
C PRO A 407 -5.54 17.20 17.20
N THR A 408 -4.24 16.94 17.38
CA THR A 408 -3.74 15.73 18.02
C THR A 408 -4.46 15.56 19.36
N ALA A 409 -5.14 14.43 19.55
CA ALA A 409 -5.69 14.10 20.86
C ALA A 409 -4.55 14.21 21.88
N THR A 410 -4.76 15.00 22.94
CA THR A 410 -3.74 15.17 23.99
C THR A 410 -3.38 13.77 24.49
N PRO A 411 -2.09 13.36 24.47
CA PRO A 411 -1.71 12.03 24.91
C PRO A 411 -2.24 11.83 26.34
N THR A 412 -3.16 10.88 26.49
CA THR A 412 -3.64 10.50 27.81
C THR A 412 -2.46 9.83 28.50
N THR A 413 -2.00 10.39 29.61
CA THR A 413 -0.83 9.89 30.34
C THR A 413 -0.97 8.39 30.58
N THR A 414 -0.07 7.60 30.01
CA THR A 414 0.04 6.17 30.30
C THR A 414 0.22 5.99 31.80
N ALA A 415 -0.64 5.19 32.44
CA ALA A 415 -0.51 4.89 33.86
C ALA A 415 0.87 4.26 34.10
N THR A 416 1.70 4.93 34.90
CA THR A 416 3.00 4.39 35.35
C THR A 416 2.74 3.07 36.07
N SER A 417 3.50 2.02 35.74
CA SER A 417 3.38 0.73 36.41
C SER A 417 3.65 0.88 37.92
N THR A 418 2.65 0.57 38.73
CA THR A 418 2.81 0.47 40.18
C THR A 418 3.76 -0.68 40.50
N ALA A 419 4.83 -0.40 41.25
CA ALA A 419 5.79 -1.43 41.64
C ALA A 419 5.10 -2.57 42.43
N THR A 420 5.32 -3.81 42.00
CA THR A 420 4.87 -5.02 42.69
C THR A 420 5.55 -5.12 44.06
N PRO A 421 4.80 -5.20 45.19
CA PRO A 421 5.41 -5.29 46.51
C PRO A 421 6.11 -6.64 46.70
N THR A 422 7.40 -6.61 47.02
CA THR A 422 8.19 -7.81 47.36
C THR A 422 7.75 -8.37 48.71
N LYS A 423 7.35 -9.64 48.75
CA LYS A 423 7.07 -10.36 50.01
C LYS A 423 8.39 -10.65 50.75
N THR A 424 8.77 -9.77 51.67
CA THR A 424 9.70 -10.11 52.76
C THR A 424 8.93 -10.06 54.08
N PRO A 425 8.74 -11.18 54.81
CA PRO A 425 8.06 -11.15 56.08
C PRO A 425 9.00 -10.53 57.12
N THR A 426 8.72 -9.28 57.52
CA THR A 426 9.32 -8.67 58.71
C THR A 426 8.33 -8.86 59.86
N SER A 427 8.78 -9.46 60.95
CA SER A 427 7.96 -9.69 62.15
C SER A 427 7.64 -8.37 62.84
N THR A 428 6.36 -7.97 62.85
CA THR A 428 5.89 -6.80 63.62
C THR A 428 5.38 -7.24 64.99
N SER A 429 5.80 -6.50 66.03
CA SER A 429 5.42 -6.71 67.42
C SER A 429 3.92 -6.47 67.68
N THR A 430 3.33 -7.35 68.49
CA THR A 430 1.97 -7.26 69.04
C THR A 430 1.74 -5.94 69.76
N ALA A 431 0.64 -5.24 69.42
CA ALA A 431 0.15 -4.09 70.19
C ALA A 431 -1.13 -4.45 70.95
N THR A 432 -1.11 -4.06 72.23
CA THR A 432 -2.10 -4.25 73.30
C THR A 432 -3.42 -3.51 73.04
N SER A 433 -4.51 -4.00 73.64
CA SER A 433 -5.88 -3.47 73.48
C SER A 433 -6.22 -2.26 74.38
N THR A 434 -7.34 -1.60 73.99
CA THR A 434 -8.25 -0.65 74.72
C THR A 434 -7.96 0.84 74.46
N ALA A 435 -8.93 1.76 74.24
CA ALA A 435 -10.35 1.81 74.57
C ALA A 435 -11.25 2.54 73.53
N THR A 436 -12.55 2.22 73.58
CA THR A 436 -13.69 2.74 72.80
C THR A 436 -14.37 3.95 73.45
N ALA A 437 -14.94 4.85 72.63
CA ALA A 437 -16.17 5.66 72.84
C ALA A 437 -16.31 6.66 71.66
N THR A 438 -17.44 6.98 71.00
CA THR A 438 -18.89 6.72 71.20
C THR A 438 -19.64 7.02 69.88
N ASN A 439 -20.81 6.37 69.72
CA ASN A 439 -21.77 6.44 68.60
C ASN A 439 -22.63 7.73 68.52
N THR A 440 -23.26 7.97 67.34
CA THR A 440 -24.68 8.36 67.06
C THR A 440 -24.75 9.23 65.78
N ALA A 441 -25.67 9.16 64.81
CA ALA A 441 -26.98 8.48 64.67
C ALA A 441 -27.20 7.88 63.25
N THR A 442 -28.07 6.88 63.17
CA THR A 442 -28.66 6.32 61.94
C THR A 442 -29.95 7.07 61.55
N ALA A 443 -30.21 7.23 60.25
CA ALA A 443 -31.54 7.51 59.72
C ALA A 443 -31.89 6.56 58.54
N THR A 444 -33.17 6.17 58.52
CA THR A 444 -33.79 5.00 57.89
C THR A 444 -34.15 5.17 56.41
N LYS A 445 -34.28 4.04 55.68
CA LYS A 445 -34.77 3.94 54.29
C LYS A 445 -36.23 4.41 54.13
N THR A 446 -36.58 4.94 52.96
CA THR A 446 -37.98 5.18 52.53
C THR A 446 -38.18 4.71 51.07
N PRO A 447 -39.35 4.16 50.70
CA PRO A 447 -39.55 3.34 49.50
C PRO A 447 -40.08 4.09 48.26
N THR A 448 -39.97 3.40 47.12
CA THR A 448 -40.40 3.75 45.75
C THR A 448 -41.90 4.12 45.63
N PRO A 449 -42.29 5.10 44.79
CA PRO A 449 -43.70 5.36 44.45
C PRO A 449 -44.20 4.54 43.25
N THR A 450 -45.41 4.00 43.40
CA THR A 450 -46.26 3.40 42.36
C THR A 450 -47.28 4.43 41.87
N ASN A 451 -47.55 4.51 40.57
CA ASN A 451 -48.68 5.28 40.01
C ASN A 451 -49.78 4.35 39.48
N THR A 452 -51.01 4.66 39.88
CA THR A 452 -52.29 4.00 39.53
C THR A 452 -53.16 5.01 38.72
N PRO A 453 -54.06 4.57 37.81
CA PRO A 453 -54.48 5.35 36.64
C PRO A 453 -55.72 6.24 36.85
N VAL A 454 -55.93 7.20 35.93
CA VAL A 454 -57.13 8.04 35.82
C VAL A 454 -57.79 7.84 34.45
N GLY A 455 -59.11 7.65 34.46
CA GLY A 455 -59.98 7.36 33.31
C GLY A 455 -60.46 8.58 32.49
N PRO A 456 -61.38 8.37 31.53
CA PRO A 456 -61.40 9.08 30.26
C PRO A 456 -62.31 10.32 30.21
N THR A 457 -61.99 11.27 29.32
CA THR A 457 -62.94 12.28 28.83
C THR A 457 -62.99 12.19 27.31
N ALA A 458 -64.20 12.02 26.76
CA ALA A 458 -64.46 11.89 25.33
C ALA A 458 -64.81 13.26 24.70
N THR A 459 -64.41 13.47 23.45
CA THR A 459 -65.10 14.40 22.53
C THR A 459 -65.05 13.80 21.13
N ASN A 460 -66.23 13.59 20.55
CA ASN A 460 -66.45 12.98 19.24
C ASN A 460 -66.11 13.96 18.10
N THR A 461 -65.47 13.49 17.04
CA THR A 461 -65.64 14.02 15.67
C THR A 461 -65.40 12.89 14.65
N ALA A 462 -66.13 12.96 13.55
CA ALA A 462 -66.59 11.86 12.71
C ALA A 462 -65.53 11.12 11.85
N THR A 463 -65.87 9.87 11.58
CA THR A 463 -65.22 8.88 10.73
C THR A 463 -65.09 9.30 9.26
N ALA A 464 -63.89 9.15 8.70
CA ALA A 464 -63.69 8.89 7.27
C ALA A 464 -62.78 7.66 7.14
N THR A 465 -63.30 6.62 6.50
CA THR A 465 -62.64 5.33 6.29
C THR A 465 -61.45 5.48 5.34
N ALA A 466 -60.24 5.10 5.78
CA ALA A 466 -59.09 4.89 4.89
C ALA A 466 -58.65 3.43 4.95
N SER A 467 -58.53 2.85 3.75
CA SER A 467 -58.17 1.46 3.46
C SER A 467 -56.74 1.13 3.94
N ASN A 468 -56.58 -0.01 4.61
CA ASN A 468 -55.27 -0.54 5.02
C ASN A 468 -54.47 -0.99 3.79
N THR A 469 -53.39 -0.29 3.48
CA THR A 469 -52.28 -0.83 2.67
C THR A 469 -51.01 -0.75 3.50
N PRO A 470 -50.27 -1.85 3.76
CA PRO A 470 -49.04 -1.80 4.53
C PRO A 470 -47.96 -1.01 3.78
N VAL A 471 -47.45 0.06 4.39
CA VAL A 471 -46.25 0.78 3.92
C VAL A 471 -45.04 0.07 4.52
N GLY A 472 -44.21 -0.50 3.66
CA GLY A 472 -42.93 -1.12 4.04
C GLY A 472 -41.91 -0.08 4.55
N PRO A 473 -40.83 -0.52 5.21
CA PRO A 473 -39.84 0.37 5.81
C PRO A 473 -39.22 1.27 4.74
N THR A 474 -39.25 2.58 5.01
CA THR A 474 -38.58 3.60 4.19
C THR A 474 -37.08 3.37 4.23
N ALA A 475 -36.53 2.84 3.14
CA ALA A 475 -35.09 2.89 2.89
C ALA A 475 -34.71 4.37 2.71
N THR A 476 -33.86 4.88 3.60
CA THR A 476 -33.08 6.08 3.31
C THR A 476 -32.14 5.72 2.16
N ASN A 477 -32.52 6.06 0.94
CA ASN A 477 -31.62 6.00 -0.20
C ASN A 477 -30.53 7.05 0.01
N THR A 478 -29.38 6.63 0.52
CA THR A 478 -28.12 7.30 0.19
C THR A 478 -28.02 7.29 -1.32
N ALA A 479 -27.89 8.47 -1.94
CA ALA A 479 -27.76 8.55 -3.38
C ALA A 479 -26.46 7.85 -3.80
N THR A 480 -26.57 6.65 -4.37
CA THR A 480 -25.49 6.06 -5.17
C THR A 480 -25.34 6.94 -6.39
N ALA A 481 -24.23 7.68 -6.50
CA ALA A 481 -23.92 8.43 -7.70
C ALA A 481 -23.87 7.46 -8.89
N THR A 482 -24.58 7.78 -9.97
CA THR A 482 -24.49 7.04 -11.23
C THR A 482 -23.07 7.21 -11.78
N PRO A 483 -22.29 6.13 -11.98
CA PRO A 483 -20.94 6.25 -12.54
C PRO A 483 -21.00 6.91 -13.93
N SER A 484 -20.17 7.93 -14.13
CA SER A 484 -19.95 8.51 -15.47
C SER A 484 -19.16 7.51 -16.31
N SER A 485 -19.63 7.20 -17.51
CA SER A 485 -18.94 6.29 -18.44
C SER A 485 -17.71 6.89 -19.10
N THR A 486 -17.50 8.20 -18.98
CA THR A 486 -16.28 8.88 -19.43
C THR A 486 -15.35 9.13 -18.24
N PRO A 487 -14.05 8.81 -18.36
CA PRO A 487 -13.02 9.23 -17.41
C PRO A 487 -13.18 10.72 -17.08
N VAL A 488 -13.21 11.04 -15.79
CA VAL A 488 -13.55 12.38 -15.33
C VAL A 488 -12.32 13.28 -15.49
N GLY A 489 -12.49 14.42 -16.18
CA GLY A 489 -11.48 15.48 -16.25
C GLY A 489 -11.33 16.20 -14.89
N PRO A 490 -10.25 16.95 -14.67
CA PRO A 490 -9.92 17.49 -13.34
C PRO A 490 -11.00 18.43 -12.81
N THR A 491 -11.39 18.24 -11.54
CA THR A 491 -12.13 19.25 -10.77
C THR A 491 -11.12 20.12 -10.00
N PRO A 492 -11.17 21.45 -10.09
CA PRO A 492 -10.22 22.31 -9.39
C PRO A 492 -10.58 22.43 -7.91
N THR A 493 -9.84 21.72 -7.06
CA THR A 493 -9.71 21.99 -5.62
C THR A 493 -8.20 21.99 -5.27
N ALA A 494 -7.83 22.53 -4.12
CA ALA A 494 -6.43 22.78 -3.74
C ALA A 494 -5.57 21.50 -3.84
N SER A 495 -4.60 21.51 -4.76
CA SER A 495 -3.69 20.39 -5.01
C SER A 495 -2.63 20.27 -3.90
N ALA A 496 -2.31 19.04 -3.49
CA ALA A 496 -1.16 18.76 -2.63
C ALA A 496 0.11 19.40 -3.24
N THR A 497 0.73 20.32 -2.50
CA THR A 497 1.94 21.02 -2.97
C THR A 497 3.17 20.24 -2.50
N PRO A 498 4.11 19.87 -3.39
CA PRO A 498 5.36 19.22 -2.98
C PRO A 498 6.14 20.12 -2.03
N THR A 499 6.62 19.57 -0.90
CA THR A 499 7.27 20.34 0.16
C THR A 499 8.77 20.05 0.27
N ILE A 500 9.21 18.82 -0.03
CA ILE A 500 10.64 18.47 -0.10
C ILE A 500 10.88 17.62 -1.36
N ILE A 501 12.01 17.86 -2.02
CA ILE A 501 12.26 17.35 -3.36
C ILE A 501 13.73 16.90 -3.51
N TYR A 502 13.93 15.71 -4.08
CA TYR A 502 15.24 15.08 -4.30
C TYR A 502 15.44 14.71 -5.77
N ASP A 503 16.54 15.17 -6.38
CA ASP A 503 17.00 14.64 -7.68
C ASP A 503 18.05 13.58 -7.43
N ASN A 504 17.71 12.32 -7.69
CA ASN A 504 18.67 11.24 -7.56
C ASN A 504 19.31 10.90 -8.91
N PHE A 505 20.62 10.65 -8.85
CA PHE A 505 21.45 10.16 -9.94
C PHE A 505 21.89 8.73 -9.64
N VAL A 506 20.97 7.77 -9.68
CA VAL A 506 21.37 6.36 -9.68
C VAL A 506 21.39 5.86 -11.13
N TYR A 507 22.56 6.00 -11.78
CA TYR A 507 22.80 5.37 -13.07
C TYR A 507 23.04 3.90 -12.86
N ILE A 508 22.04 3.08 -13.16
CA ILE A 508 22.20 1.64 -13.24
C ILE A 508 21.48 1.17 -14.49
N PRO A 509 22.14 0.38 -15.35
CA PRO A 509 21.49 -0.15 -16.52
C PRO A 509 20.25 -0.94 -16.07
N LEU A 510 19.10 -0.66 -16.69
CA LEU A 510 18.04 -1.66 -16.81
C LEU A 510 18.72 -2.88 -17.45
N ILE A 511 18.92 -3.95 -16.68
CA ILE A 511 19.50 -5.18 -17.21
C ILE A 511 18.34 -6.04 -17.69
N LYS A 512 18.60 -6.66 -18.82
CA LYS A 512 17.74 -7.54 -19.58
C LYS A 512 17.38 -8.80 -18.78
N HIS A 513 16.08 -9.13 -18.74
CA HIS A 513 15.63 -10.52 -18.72
C HIS A 513 15.63 -11.07 -20.14
#